data_AF-A0A6P2AVB9-F1
#
_entry.id   AF-A0A6P2AVB9-F1
#
_cell.length_a   1.000
_cell.length_b   1.000
_cell.length_c   1.000
_cell.angle_alpha   90.00
_cell.angle_beta   90.00
_cell.angle_gamma   90.00
#
_symmetry.space_group_name_H-M   'P 1'
#
loop_
_entity.id
_entity.type
_entity.pdbx_description
1 polymer ?
#
loop_
_entity_poly.entity_id
_entity_poly.type
_entity_poly.pdbx_seq_one_letter_code
_entity_poly.pdbx_strand_id
1 'polypeptide(L)' 'MPISPEQLRSALGELNGQRNVRAHFVDTESCTIERALLVPVEADNLIKLTDGSKEYVLDAERIAWVEIG' A
#
# COMPACT_ATOMS: atom_id res chain seq x y z
N MET A 1 -17.85 4.08 -1.17
CA MET A 1 -17.01 5.12 -0.54
C MET A 1 -15.57 4.77 -0.88
N PRO A 2 -14.77 5.68 -1.45
CA PRO A 2 -13.35 5.42 -1.68
C PRO A 2 -12.65 5.15 -0.34
N ILE A 3 -11.56 4.37 -0.37
CA ILE A 3 -10.76 4.07 0.82
C ILE A 3 -10.00 5.34 1.21
N SER A 4 -10.16 5.84 2.45
CA SER A 4 -9.39 7.00 2.89
C SER A 4 -7.91 6.67 3.09
N PRO A 5 -6.99 7.63 2.95
CA PRO A 5 -5.57 7.39 3.22
C PRO A 5 -5.30 6.83 4.64
N GLU A 6 -6.02 7.31 5.64
CA GLU A 6 -5.90 6.86 7.03
C GLU A 6 -6.40 5.41 7.19
N GLN A 7 -7.50 5.06 6.54
CA GLN A 7 -8.04 3.70 6.52
C GLN A 7 -7.05 2.74 5.85
N LEU A 8 -6.49 3.13 4.71
CA LEU A 8 -5.50 2.32 4.00
C LEU A 8 -4.22 2.16 4.83
N ARG A 9 -3.71 3.23 5.44
CA ARG A 9 -2.54 3.17 6.30
C ARG A 9 -2.76 2.26 7.52
N SER A 10 -3.93 2.34 8.14
CA SER A 10 -4.31 1.47 9.25
C SER A 10 -4.33 -0.01 8.85
N ALA A 11 -4.94 -0.32 7.70
CA ALA A 11 -5.01 -1.69 7.18
C ALA A 11 -3.63 -2.29 6.84
N LEU A 12 -2.68 -1.44 6.43
CA LEU A 12 -1.30 -1.84 6.09
C LEU A 12 -0.35 -1.80 7.31
N GLY A 13 -0.82 -1.38 8.49
CA GLY A 13 0.02 -1.14 9.66
C GLY A 13 0.67 -2.38 10.26
N GLU A 14 0.12 -3.57 10.00
CA GLU A 14 0.66 -4.86 10.49
C GLU A 14 1.70 -5.48 9.55
N LEU A 15 2.01 -4.82 8.43
CA LEU A 15 3.01 -5.30 7.47
C LEU A 15 4.42 -5.29 8.09
N ASN A 16 5.02 -6.47 8.13
CA ASN A 16 6.31 -6.72 8.79
C ASN A 16 7.33 -7.40 7.87
N GLY A 17 7.11 -7.37 6.54
CA GLY A 17 8.01 -7.98 5.56
C GLY A 17 7.85 -9.48 5.36
N GLN A 18 6.83 -10.10 5.97
CA GLN A 18 6.50 -11.52 5.77
C GLN A 18 5.35 -11.74 4.78
N ARG A 19 4.59 -10.68 4.49
CA ARG A 19 3.35 -10.70 3.71
C ARG A 19 3.55 -9.98 2.38
N ASN A 20 2.93 -10.48 1.32
CA ASN A 20 2.87 -9.75 0.06
C ASN A 20 1.63 -8.88 0.05
N VAL A 21 1.71 -7.73 -0.62
CA VAL A 21 0.57 -6.85 -0.86
C VAL A 21 0.31 -6.78 -2.34
N ARG A 22 -0.94 -6.98 -2.75
CA ARG A 22 -1.37 -6.74 -4.13
C ARG A 22 -2.41 -5.64 -4.15
N ALA A 23 -2.05 -4.50 -4.72
CA ALA A 23 -2.96 -3.38 -4.92
C ALA A 23 -3.67 -3.53 -6.26
N HIS A 24 -5.01 -3.49 -6.24
CA HIS A 24 -5.84 -3.45 -7.44
C HIS A 24 -6.42 -2.05 -7.60
N PHE A 25 -6.22 -1.46 -8.77
CA PHE A 25 -6.64 -0.09 -9.05
C PHE A 25 -7.86 -0.07 -9.96
N VAL A 26 -8.64 1.02 -9.92
CA VAL A 26 -9.91 1.14 -10.65
C VAL A 26 -9.75 1.01 -12.16
N ASP A 27 -8.71 1.63 -12.75
CA ASP A 27 -8.51 1.71 -14.21
C ASP A 27 -7.09 1.29 -14.65
N THR A 28 -6.36 0.52 -13.85
CA THR A 28 -5.00 0.08 -14.19
C THR A 28 -4.69 -1.32 -13.64
N GLU A 29 -3.63 -1.92 -14.17
CA GLU A 29 -3.14 -3.22 -13.75
C GLU A 29 -2.76 -3.25 -12.27
N SER A 30 -2.90 -4.42 -11.64
CA SER A 30 -2.51 -4.62 -10.24
C SER A 30 -1.01 -4.52 -10.05
N CYS A 31 -0.57 -4.00 -8.92
CA CYS A 31 0.84 -4.01 -8.51
C CYS A 31 1.02 -4.96 -7.32
N THR A 32 2.00 -5.86 -7.41
CA THR A 32 2.41 -6.72 -6.29
C THR A 32 3.69 -6.17 -5.68
N ILE A 33 3.65 -5.95 -4.36
CA ILE A 33 4.78 -5.59 -3.53
C ILE A 33 5.13 -6.83 -2.69
N GLU A 34 6.27 -7.44 -2.99
CA GLU A 34 6.74 -8.61 -2.26
C GLU A 34 7.30 -8.23 -0.91
N ARG A 35 7.10 -9.08 0.11
CA ARG A 35 7.66 -8.87 1.46
C ARG A 35 7.41 -7.44 1.96
N ALA A 36 6.18 -6.99 1.81
CA ALA A 36 5.82 -5.60 1.95
C ALA A 36 6.01 -5.10 3.38
N LEU A 37 6.51 -3.87 3.48
CA LEU A 37 6.63 -3.09 4.70
C LEU A 37 5.95 -1.74 4.49
N LEU A 38 5.22 -1.27 5.50
CA LEU A 38 4.72 0.09 5.51
C LEU A 38 5.86 1.05 5.88
N VAL A 39 6.14 2.02 5.01
CA VAL A 39 7.07 3.10 5.33
C VAL A 39 6.41 4.03 6.35
N PRO A 40 7.12 4.46 7.41
CA PRO A 40 6.61 5.44 8.37
C PRO A 40 6.09 6.71 7.71
N VAL A 41 5.21 7.44 8.40
CA VAL A 41 4.70 8.71 7.87
C VAL A 41 5.87 9.70 7.73
N GLU A 42 5.99 10.29 6.55
CA GLU A 42 6.96 11.32 6.23
C GLU A 42 6.26 12.66 5.96
N ALA A 43 7.04 13.73 5.73
CA ALA A 43 6.52 15.09 5.58
C ALA A 43 5.57 15.28 4.39
N ASP A 44 5.63 14.41 3.38
CA ASP A 44 4.73 14.44 2.21
C ASP A 44 3.35 13.81 2.49
N ASN A 45 3.17 13.17 3.67
CA ASN A 45 1.97 12.44 4.08
C ASN A 45 1.53 11.33 3.10
N LEU A 46 2.39 10.91 2.16
CA LEU A 46 2.08 9.87 1.20
C LEU A 46 2.09 8.48 1.85
N ILE A 47 1.29 7.55 1.30
CA ILE A 47 1.35 6.14 1.71
C ILE A 47 2.38 5.47 0.83
N LYS A 48 3.43 4.94 1.46
CA LYS A 48 4.50 4.25 0.76
C LYS A 48 4.66 2.85 1.33
N LEU A 49 4.80 1.88 0.45
CA LEU A 49 5.25 0.53 0.78
C LEU A 49 6.67 0.34 0.27
N THR A 50 7.41 -0.59 0.86
CA THR A 50 8.70 -1.03 0.33
C THR A 50 8.83 -2.54 0.34
N ASP A 51 9.56 -3.08 -0.63
CA ASP A 51 10.03 -4.46 -0.69
C ASP A 51 11.48 -4.62 -0.18
N GLY A 52 12.07 -3.53 0.35
CA GLY A 52 13.48 -3.44 0.75
C GLY A 52 14.44 -3.01 -0.36
N SER A 53 13.99 -2.98 -1.62
CA SER A 53 14.78 -2.52 -2.77
C SER A 53 14.22 -1.25 -3.40
N LYS A 54 12.90 -1.04 -3.33
CA LYS A 54 12.17 0.08 -3.93
C LYS A 54 11.10 0.60 -2.99
N GLU A 55 10.66 1.83 -3.23
CA GLU A 55 9.46 2.40 -2.63
C GLU A 55 8.34 2.47 -3.66
N TYR A 56 7.13 2.17 -3.20
CA TYR A 56 5.90 2.15 -3.97
C TYR A 56 4.94 3.15 -3.34
N VAL A 57 4.65 4.23 -4.06
CA VAL A 57 3.71 5.27 -3.61
C VAL A 57 2.30 4.89 -4.02
N LEU A 58 1.36 4.87 -3.07
CA LEU A 58 -0.02 4.47 -3.30
C LEU A 58 -0.96 5.68 -3.28
N ASP A 59 -1.77 5.80 -4.33
CA ASP A 59 -2.92 6.70 -4.39
C ASP A 59 -4.17 5.97 -3.86
N ALA A 60 -4.57 6.29 -2.63
CA ALA A 60 -5.70 5.66 -1.95
C ALA A 60 -7.03 5.87 -2.69
N GLU A 61 -7.20 6.99 -3.42
CA GLU A 61 -8.44 7.29 -4.13
C GLU A 61 -8.65 6.40 -5.36
N ARG A 62 -7.56 5.86 -5.92
CA ARG A 62 -7.57 5.01 -7.12
C ARG A 62 -7.46 3.53 -6.82
N ILE A 63 -7.32 3.13 -5.56
CA ILE A 63 -7.30 1.73 -5.15
C ILE A 63 -8.75 1.23 -5.05
N ALA A 64 -9.06 0.20 -5.82
CA ALA A 64 -10.34 -0.50 -5.76
C ALA A 64 -10.39 -1.44 -4.54
N TRP A 65 -9.31 -2.20 -4.33
CA TRP A 65 -9.14 -3.09 -3.18
C TRP A 65 -7.68 -3.54 -3.05
N VAL A 66 -7.33 -4.14 -1.91
CA VAL A 66 -5.98 -4.65 -1.61
C VAL A 66 -6.07 -6.08 -1.11
N GLU A 67 -5.23 -6.96 -1.67
CA GLU A 67 -4.94 -8.28 -1.12
C GLU A 67 -3.74 -8.18 -0.17
N ILE A 68 -3.86 -8.75 1.02
CA ILE A 68 -2.74 -8.89 1.97
C ILE A 68 -2.60 -10.38 2.28
N GLY A 69 -1.50 -10.99 1.80
CA GLY A 69 -1.22 -12.43 1.92
C GLY A 69 -0.66 -12.80 3.27
#